data_AF-A0A7S3CP13-F1
#
_entry.id   AF-A0A7S3CP13-F1
#
_cell.length_a   1.000
_cell.length_b   1.000
_cell.length_c   1.000
_cell.angle_alpha   90.00
_cell.angle_beta   90.00
_cell.angle_gamma   90.00
#
_symmetry.space_group_name_H-M   'P 1'
#
loop_
_entity.id
_entity.type
_entity.pdbx_description
1 polymer ?
#
loop_
_entity_poly.entity_id
_entity_poly.type
_entity_poly.pdbx_seq_one_letter_code
_entity_poly.pdbx_strand_id
1 'polypeptide(L)'
;MAASMISSVNALSGAKVQARTQRAGAARTSVVVSASEKPVVIGLAADSGCGKSTFMRRITSIFGGSPQPPAGGNPDSNTLLSDMTTVICLDDYHSLDRFGRKEKNVTALAPEAQNFELMAEQVKALKEGKPVDKPIYNH
;
A
#
# COMPACT_ATOMS: atom_id res chain seq x y z
N MET A 1 15.98 15.19 -4.84
CA MET A 1 15.77 13.82 -5.37
C MET A 1 15.02 13.04 -4.30
N ALA A 2 13.81 12.55 -4.61
CA ALA A 2 13.01 11.80 -3.66
C ALA A 2 13.41 10.31 -3.71
N ALA A 3 14.29 9.93 -2.79
CA ALA A 3 14.43 8.53 -2.39
C ALA A 3 13.13 8.16 -1.66
N SER A 4 12.28 7.39 -2.32
CA SER A 4 11.12 6.75 -1.69
C SER A 4 11.58 5.32 -1.43
N MET A 5 11.93 5.02 -0.17
CA MET A 5 12.00 3.64 0.28
C MET A 5 10.58 3.11 0.24
N ILE A 6 10.17 2.60 -0.92
CA ILE A 6 8.93 1.86 -1.01
C ILE A 6 9.26 0.48 -0.49
N SER A 7 9.13 0.32 0.82
CA SER A 7 8.82 -0.97 1.38
C SER A 7 7.41 -1.33 0.89
N SER A 8 7.26 -2.29 0.00
CA SER A 8 5.94 -2.81 -0.40
C SER A 8 5.64 -4.02 0.45
N VAL A 9 4.49 -4.05 1.10
CA VAL A 9 4.02 -5.24 1.80
C VAL A 9 3.06 -5.97 0.88
N ASN A 10 3.40 -7.18 0.45
CA ASN A 10 2.53 -8.06 -0.31
C ASN A 10 1.78 -8.95 0.67
N ALA A 11 0.47 -8.82 0.71
CA ALA A 11 -0.38 -9.87 1.27
C ALA A 11 -0.66 -10.88 0.14
N LEU A 12 -0.06 -12.07 0.23
CA LEU A 12 -0.41 -13.24 -0.55
C LEU A 12 -1.58 -13.92 0.12
N SER A 13 -2.73 -13.93 -0.52
CA SER A 13 -3.85 -14.74 -0.08
C SER A 13 -4.41 -15.43 -1.31
N GLY A 14 -4.73 -16.72 -1.22
CA GLY A 14 -5.46 -17.45 -2.27
C GLY A 14 -6.91 -16.97 -2.45
N ALA A 15 -7.25 -15.79 -1.93
CA ALA A 15 -8.59 -15.27 -1.84
C ALA A 15 -8.80 -14.02 -2.68
N LYS A 16 -10.04 -13.88 -3.18
CA LYS A 16 -10.54 -12.67 -3.85
C LYS A 16 -10.41 -11.48 -2.91
N VAL A 17 -9.41 -10.64 -3.14
CA VAL A 17 -9.28 -9.36 -2.45
C VAL A 17 -10.16 -8.34 -3.16
N GLN A 18 -11.15 -7.82 -2.45
CA GLN A 18 -11.95 -6.70 -2.95
C GLN A 18 -11.41 -5.42 -2.35
N ALA A 19 -11.18 -4.44 -3.23
CA ALA A 19 -10.90 -3.09 -2.81
C ALA A 19 -11.97 -2.13 -3.28
N ARG A 20 -12.63 -1.48 -2.32
CA ARG A 20 -13.70 -0.52 -2.54
C ARG A 20 -13.28 0.80 -1.94
N THR A 21 -13.32 1.86 -2.73
CA THR A 21 -13.05 3.20 -2.24
C THR A 21 -14.23 3.70 -1.41
N GLN A 22 -13.96 4.13 -0.17
CA GLN A 22 -14.94 4.84 0.65
C GLN A 22 -14.50 6.30 0.80
N ARG A 23 -15.48 7.22 0.72
CA ARG A 23 -15.29 8.62 1.10
C ARG A 23 -15.58 8.75 2.59
N ALA A 24 -14.55 8.70 3.43
CA ALA A 24 -14.67 9.01 4.85
C ALA A 24 -14.46 10.52 5.06
N GLY A 25 -15.54 11.30 5.01
CA GLY A 25 -15.49 12.74 5.26
C GLY A 25 -14.58 13.54 4.31
N ALA A 26 -14.41 14.84 4.59
CA ALA A 26 -13.99 15.85 3.62
C ALA A 26 -12.52 15.81 3.11
N ALA A 27 -11.68 14.82 3.44
CA ALA A 27 -10.27 14.89 3.03
C ALA A 27 -9.50 13.57 2.83
N ARG A 28 -10.04 12.39 3.16
CA ARG A 28 -9.26 11.14 3.08
C ARG A 28 -9.98 10.07 2.29
N THR A 29 -9.36 9.70 1.17
CA THR A 29 -9.81 8.56 0.37
C THR A 29 -9.15 7.31 0.95
N SER A 30 -9.94 6.29 1.30
CA SER A 30 -9.43 5.01 1.76
C SER A 30 -9.71 3.89 0.76
N VAL A 31 -8.90 2.84 0.82
CA VAL A 31 -9.15 1.58 0.12
C VAL A 31 -9.40 0.51 1.17
N VAL A 32 -10.58 -0.11 1.15
CA VAL A 32 -10.86 -1.30 1.95
C VAL A 32 -10.07 -2.47 1.38
N VAL A 33 -9.33 -3.23 2.17
CA VAL A 33 -8.62 -4.45 1.67
C VAL A 33 -9.04 -5.64 2.52
N SER A 34 -9.55 -6.72 1.93
CA SER A 34 -10.00 -7.93 2.64
C SER A 34 -9.39 -9.22 2.06
N ALA A 35 -9.21 -10.26 2.90
CA ALA A 35 -8.76 -11.59 2.46
C ALA A 35 -9.72 -12.66 3.00
N SER A 36 -10.07 -13.67 2.20
CA SER A 36 -11.01 -14.74 2.60
C SER A 36 -10.34 -15.91 3.33
N GLU A 37 -9.01 -16.01 3.29
CA GLU A 37 -8.22 -17.00 4.02
C GLU A 37 -7.06 -16.31 4.74
N LYS A 38 -6.37 -17.02 5.66
CA LYS A 38 -5.21 -16.48 6.40
C LYS A 38 -4.11 -16.04 5.43
N PRO A 39 -3.83 -14.74 5.26
CA PRO A 39 -2.88 -14.29 4.26
C PRO A 39 -1.43 -14.38 4.77
N VAL A 40 -0.50 -14.60 3.84
CA VAL A 40 0.94 -14.50 4.04
C VAL A 40 1.38 -13.07 3.75
N VAL A 41 2.15 -12.47 4.65
CA VAL A 41 2.65 -11.10 4.50
C VAL A 41 4.13 -11.13 4.12
N ILE A 42 4.50 -10.54 2.98
CA ILE A 42 5.88 -10.39 2.51
C ILE A 42 6.25 -8.91 2.49
N GLY A 43 7.30 -8.51 3.18
CA GLY A 43 7.88 -7.16 3.05
C GLY A 43 8.95 -7.11 1.97
N LEU A 44 8.90 -6.11 1.10
CA LEU A 44 9.91 -5.81 0.08
C LEU A 44 10.42 -4.38 0.28
N ALA A 45 11.54 -4.19 0.97
CA ALA A 45 12.20 -2.89 1.08
C ALA A 45 13.06 -2.59 -0.14
N ALA A 46 12.79 -1.48 -0.83
CA ALA A 46 13.59 -1.01 -1.97
C ALA A 46 13.53 0.52 -2.07
N ASP A 47 14.65 1.16 -2.47
CA ASP A 47 14.67 2.60 -2.75
C ASP A 47 14.05 2.93 -4.13
N SER A 48 13.80 4.20 -4.39
CA SER A 48 13.25 4.65 -5.67
C SER A 48 14.27 4.43 -6.79
N GLY A 49 13.81 4.00 -7.97
CA GLY A 49 14.70 3.68 -9.10
C GLY A 49 15.42 2.33 -9.04
N CYS A 50 15.33 1.56 -7.95
CA CYS A 50 15.99 0.25 -7.83
C CYS A 50 15.35 -0.91 -8.63
N GLY A 51 14.33 -0.64 -9.45
CA GLY A 51 13.61 -1.69 -10.16
C GLY A 51 12.56 -2.43 -9.32
N LYS A 52 12.08 -1.86 -8.21
CA LYS A 52 11.00 -2.44 -7.39
C LYS A 52 9.76 -2.80 -8.20
N SER A 53 9.33 -1.95 -9.13
CA SER A 53 8.18 -2.22 -9.99
C SER A 53 8.42 -3.43 -10.90
N THR A 54 9.66 -3.60 -11.38
CA THR A 54 10.08 -4.78 -12.16
C THR A 54 10.07 -6.04 -11.31
N PHE A 55 10.60 -5.97 -10.10
CA PHE A 55 10.59 -7.08 -9.16
C PHE A 55 9.17 -7.49 -8.79
N MET A 56 8.32 -6.52 -8.50
CA MET A 56 6.91 -6.71 -8.19
C MET A 56 6.14 -7.39 -9.33
N ARG A 57 6.33 -6.95 -10.57
CA ARG A 57 5.74 -7.60 -11.75
C ARG A 57 6.16 -9.06 -11.90
N ARG A 58 7.42 -9.39 -11.59
CA ARG A 58 7.91 -10.78 -11.65
C ARG A 58 7.29 -11.64 -10.54
N ILE A 59 7.18 -11.12 -9.32
CA ILE A 59 6.50 -11.80 -8.23
C ILE A 59 5.03 -12.08 -8.60
N THR A 60 4.29 -11.06 -9.04
CA THR A 60 2.88 -11.25 -9.40
C THR A 60 2.71 -12.18 -10.60
N SER A 61 3.65 -12.18 -11.55
CA SER A 61 3.66 -13.14 -12.66
C SER A 61 3.86 -14.59 -12.21
N ILE A 62 4.58 -14.84 -11.11
CA ILE A 62 4.76 -16.19 -10.55
C ILE A 62 3.49 -16.65 -9.84
N PHE A 63 2.85 -15.77 -9.08
CA PHE A 63 1.64 -16.09 -8.32
C PHE A 63 0.36 -16.04 -9.16
N GLY A 64 0.44 -15.63 -10.42
CA GLY A 64 -0.68 -15.60 -11.34
C GLY A 64 -1.47 -14.29 -11.32
N GLY A 65 -1.98 -13.93 -12.50
CA GLY A 65 -2.81 -12.77 -12.76
C GLY A 65 -2.04 -11.53 -13.24
N SER A 66 -2.79 -10.54 -13.71
CA SER A 66 -2.28 -9.22 -14.11
C SER A 66 -2.71 -8.21 -13.05
N PRO A 67 -1.79 -7.63 -12.26
CA PRO A 67 -2.15 -6.67 -11.22
C PRO A 67 -2.86 -5.46 -11.84
N GLN A 68 -4.05 -5.16 -11.34
CA GLN A 68 -4.86 -4.00 -11.75
C GLN A 68 -5.16 -3.10 -10.56
N PRO A 69 -5.30 -1.78 -10.77
CA PRO A 69 -5.83 -0.90 -9.74
C PRO A 69 -7.28 -1.29 -9.36
N PRO A 70 -7.79 -0.89 -8.18
CA PRO A 70 -9.14 -1.21 -7.76
C PRO A 70 -10.18 -0.68 -8.75
N ALA A 71 -11.03 -1.56 -9.28
CA ALA A 71 -12.08 -1.17 -10.22
C ALA A 71 -13.08 -0.20 -9.57
N GLY A 72 -13.29 0.96 -10.21
CA GLY A 72 -14.17 2.01 -9.68
C GLY A 72 -13.63 2.73 -8.43
N GLY A 73 -12.35 2.52 -8.09
CA GLY A 73 -11.69 3.20 -6.98
C GLY A 73 -11.05 4.53 -7.38
N ASN A 74 -10.33 5.15 -6.44
CA ASN A 74 -9.54 6.36 -6.71
C ASN A 74 -8.46 6.06 -7.77
N PRO A 75 -8.37 6.84 -8.88
CA PRO A 75 -7.36 6.65 -9.92
C PRO A 75 -5.91 6.81 -9.40
N ASP A 76 -5.72 7.56 -8.32
CA ASP A 76 -4.42 7.80 -7.69
C ASP A 76 -4.07 6.74 -6.62
N SER A 77 -4.85 5.65 -6.54
CA SER A 77 -4.57 4.56 -5.60
C SER A 77 -3.27 3.83 -5.96
N ASN A 78 -2.37 3.73 -4.99
CA ASN A 78 -1.12 2.96 -5.13
C ASN A 78 -1.30 1.45 -4.89
N THR A 79 -2.54 0.97 -4.76
CA THR A 79 -2.85 -0.43 -4.49
C THR A 79 -3.01 -1.19 -5.80
N LEU A 80 -2.37 -2.35 -5.93
CA LEU A 80 -2.58 -3.26 -7.07
C LEU A 80 -3.17 -4.57 -6.59
N LEU A 81 -4.19 -5.04 -7.29
CA LEU A 81 -4.92 -6.27 -7.03
C LEU A 81 -4.67 -7.28 -8.14
N SER A 82 -4.31 -8.49 -7.77
CA SER A 82 -4.33 -9.67 -8.63
C SER A 82 -5.18 -10.74 -7.96
N ASP A 83 -5.47 -11.82 -8.67
CA ASP A 83 -6.30 -12.93 -8.17
C ASP A 83 -5.75 -13.53 -6.87
N MET A 84 -4.42 -13.55 -6.71
CA MET A 84 -3.73 -14.17 -5.56
C MET A 84 -2.87 -13.19 -4.73
N THR A 85 -2.76 -11.93 -5.16
CA THR A 85 -1.83 -10.97 -4.54
C THR A 85 -2.45 -9.59 -4.40
N THR A 86 -2.23 -8.96 -3.25
CA THR A 86 -2.46 -7.54 -3.06
C THR A 86 -1.16 -6.84 -2.73
N VAL A 87 -0.85 -5.83 -3.54
CA VAL A 87 0.33 -4.99 -3.37
C VAL A 87 -0.09 -3.69 -2.72
N ILE A 88 0.49 -3.41 -1.56
CA ILE A 88 0.30 -2.15 -0.84
C ILE A 88 1.61 -1.35 -0.88
N CYS A 89 1.52 -0.10 -1.34
CA CYS A 89 2.60 0.88 -1.22
C CYS A 89 2.61 1.45 0.20
N LEU A 90 3.76 1.45 0.88
CA LEU A 90 3.83 2.02 2.23
C LEU A 90 3.88 3.55 2.27
N ASP A 91 4.08 4.23 1.14
CA ASP A 91 3.94 5.68 1.03
C ASP A 91 2.52 6.15 1.40
N ASP A 92 1.53 5.27 1.31
CA ASP A 92 0.16 5.53 1.78
C ASP A 92 0.10 5.84 3.29
N TYR A 93 1.08 5.39 4.07
CA TYR A 93 1.19 5.66 5.51
C TYR A 93 2.06 6.88 5.85
N HIS A 94 2.40 7.74 4.87
CA HIS A 94 3.02 9.02 5.18
C HIS A 94 2.15 9.84 6.14
N SER A 95 2.77 10.31 7.24
CA SER A 95 2.13 11.22 8.19
C SER A 95 2.09 12.66 7.66
N LEU A 96 2.97 12.98 6.71
CA LEU A 96 3.14 14.31 6.13
C LEU A 96 3.04 14.25 4.61
N ASP A 97 2.28 15.19 4.04
CA ASP A 97 2.26 15.39 2.60
C ASP A 97 3.55 16.07 2.09
N ARG A 98 3.60 16.37 0.79
CA ARG A 98 4.78 17.01 0.19
C ARG A 98 5.03 18.41 0.76
N PHE A 99 4.00 19.14 1.17
CA PHE A 99 4.12 20.49 1.71
C PHE A 99 4.54 20.46 3.18
N GLY A 100 3.90 19.62 4.00
CA GLY A 100 4.23 19.44 5.41
C GLY A 100 5.66 18.93 5.61
N ARG A 101 6.19 18.09 4.71
CA ARG A 101 7.61 17.71 4.73
C ARG A 101 8.56 18.88 4.48
N LYS A 102 8.21 19.77 3.55
CA LYS A 102 9.00 20.99 3.29
C LYS A 102 8.96 21.94 4.49
N GLU A 103 7.79 22.16 5.07
CA GLU A 103 7.63 23.04 6.24
C GLU A 103 8.43 22.53 7.45
N LYS A 104 8.43 21.22 7.68
CA LYS A 104 9.20 20.60 8.76
C LYS A 104 10.67 20.32 8.43
N ASN A 105 11.11 20.63 7.20
CA ASN A 105 12.46 20.33 6.70
C ASN A 105 12.88 18.85 6.87
N VAL A 106 11.93 17.93 6.63
CA VAL A 106 12.16 16.48 6.70
C VAL A 106 11.99 15.83 5.33
N THR A 107 12.67 14.70 5.11
CA THR A 107 12.54 13.93 3.86
C THR A 107 11.44 12.87 3.98
N ALA A 108 11.12 12.17 2.88
CA ALA A 108 10.24 10.98 2.91
C ALA A 108 10.79 9.87 3.81
N LEU A 109 12.12 9.78 3.86
CA LEU A 109 12.83 8.71 4.58
C LEU A 109 12.88 8.97 6.09
N ALA A 110 12.54 10.18 6.54
CA ALA A 110 12.52 10.51 7.95
C ALA A 110 11.45 9.66 8.65
N PRO A 111 11.78 8.96 9.75
CA PRO A 111 10.81 8.20 10.52
C PRO A 111 9.61 9.04 10.97
N GLU A 112 9.84 10.33 11.24
CA GLU A 112 8.81 11.30 11.64
C GLU A 112 7.77 11.59 10.54
N ALA A 113 8.12 11.34 9.27
CA ALA A 113 7.22 11.49 8.13
C ALA A 113 6.37 10.23 7.86
N GLN A 114 6.49 9.19 8.70
CA GLN A 114 5.81 7.91 8.55
C GLN A 114 4.90 7.63 9.76
N ASN A 115 3.74 7.05 9.53
CA ASN A 115 2.86 6.56 10.59
C ASN A 115 3.03 5.04 10.78
N PHE A 116 4.09 4.66 11.51
CA PHE A 116 4.39 3.24 11.78
C PHE A 116 3.35 2.55 12.66
N GLU A 117 2.65 3.28 13.52
CA GLU A 117 1.59 2.73 14.37
C GLU A 117 0.41 2.26 13.50
N LEU A 118 -0.09 3.14 12.62
CA LEU A 118 -1.16 2.81 11.70
C LEU A 118 -0.74 1.69 10.72
N MET A 119 0.51 1.72 10.26
CA MET A 119 1.07 0.67 9.40
C MET A 119 1.03 -0.69 10.12
N ALA A 120 1.54 -0.77 11.34
CA ALA A 120 1.59 -2.01 12.11
C ALA A 120 0.18 -2.52 12.45
N GLU A 121 -0.73 -1.64 12.84
CA GLU A 121 -2.13 -1.96 13.12
C GLU A 121 -2.81 -2.58 11.90
N GLN A 122 -2.72 -1.93 10.74
CA GLN A 122 -3.41 -2.38 9.53
C GLN A 122 -2.77 -3.63 8.93
N VAL A 123 -1.43 -3.77 8.96
CA VAL A 123 -0.77 -5.01 8.54
C VAL A 123 -1.16 -6.19 9.43
N LYS A 124 -1.27 -5.96 10.75
CA LYS A 124 -1.74 -6.98 11.69
C LYS A 124 -3.19 -7.38 11.42
N ALA A 125 -4.08 -6.40 11.23
CA ALA A 125 -5.49 -6.65 10.91
C ALA A 125 -5.62 -7.45 9.60
N LEU A 126 -4.88 -7.08 8.56
CA LEU A 126 -4.84 -7.83 7.30
C LEU A 126 -4.36 -9.26 7.50
N LYS A 127 -3.29 -9.48 8.29
CA LYS A 127 -2.79 -10.82 8.64
C LYS A 127 -3.83 -11.67 9.38
N GLU A 128 -4.72 -11.04 10.14
CA GLU A 128 -5.84 -11.68 10.82
C GLU A 128 -7.07 -11.87 9.93
N GLY A 129 -7.00 -11.49 8.64
CA GLY A 129 -8.11 -11.57 7.69
C GLY A 129 -9.17 -10.47 7.87
N LYS A 130 -8.87 -9.44 8.66
CA LYS A 130 -9.78 -8.31 8.90
C LYS A 130 -9.60 -7.25 7.83
N PRO A 131 -10.70 -6.63 7.34
CA PRO A 131 -10.61 -5.52 6.43
C PRO A 131 -10.02 -4.27 7.10
N VAL A 132 -9.31 -3.45 6.35
CA VAL A 132 -8.73 -2.18 6.82
C VAL A 132 -9.07 -1.03 5.91
N ASP A 133 -9.28 0.16 6.47
CA ASP A 133 -9.40 1.41 5.73
C ASP A 133 -8.02 2.04 5.54
N LYS A 134 -7.33 1.62 4.46
CA LYS A 134 -5.99 2.12 4.18
C LYS A 134 -6.05 3.52 3.56
N PRO A 135 -5.30 4.52 4.07
CA PRO A 135 -5.17 5.83 3.41
C PRO A 135 -4.62 5.72 1.97
N ILE A 136 -4.77 6.78 1.18
CA ILE A 136 -4.16 6.93 -0.14
C ILE A 136 -3.27 8.16 -0.13
N TYR A 137 -2.00 7.97 -0.48
CA TYR A 137 -1.06 9.07 -0.71
C TYR A 137 -1.01 9.41 -2.19
N ASN A 138 -1.51 10.60 -2.55
CA ASN A 138 -1.39 11.11 -3.91
C ASN A 138 0.03 11.68 -4.12
N HIS A 139 0.74 11.15 -5.12
CA HIS A 139 2.17 11.38 -5.34
C HIS A 139 2.53 12.76 -5.91
#